data_AF-A0A913YK82-F1
#
_entry.id   AF-A0A913YK82-F1
#
_cell.length_a   1.000
_cell.length_b   1.000
_cell.length_c   1.000
_cell.angle_alpha   90.00
_cell.angle_beta   90.00
_cell.angle_gamma   90.00
#
_symmetry.space_group_name_H-M   'P 1'
#
loop_
_entity.id
_entity.type
_entity.pdbx_description
1 polymer ?
#
loop_
_entity_poly.entity_id
_entity_poly.type
_entity_poly.pdbx_seq_one_letter_code
_entity_poly.pdbx_strand_id
1 'polypeptide(L)'
;MVLFYKISFIQIALLCVSFILVSSISLVQEKRIFLQNYKIKKDIRYGLLSKILTNNAILKRARRSHKVSNAVTPSNSRLVRLQSKASLSSLGVFKNGSVYGGFSINDKHALLKLEVYGTSIVRILALKAKKYIGMNKRGRLCATLKNDTRNLWREVHEQNDFFTYQSLYHFTNNTHRGHFFLAISRSGSPRNGNSTKPGMNSAQFLRIDLDSLGQNKTK
;
A
#
# COMPACT_ATOMS: atom_id res chain seq x y z
N MET A 1 6.15 -49.43 -73.38
CA MET A 1 4.96 -49.06 -72.59
C MET A 1 5.35 -47.95 -71.61
N VAL A 2 5.52 -46.73 -72.13
CA VAL A 2 5.77 -45.49 -71.36
C VAL A 2 5.03 -44.40 -72.13
N LEU A 3 3.82 -44.02 -71.73
CA LEU A 3 3.16 -42.85 -72.28
C LEU A 3 3.44 -41.67 -71.34
N PHE A 4 4.33 -40.79 -71.81
CA PHE A 4 4.64 -39.51 -71.20
C PHE A 4 3.37 -38.67 -71.05
N TYR A 5 2.98 -38.39 -69.81
CA TYR A 5 1.93 -37.41 -69.51
C TYR A 5 2.40 -36.04 -70.00
N LYS A 6 1.80 -35.51 -71.08
CA LYS A 6 2.03 -34.12 -71.52
C LYS A 6 1.34 -33.17 -70.55
N ILE A 7 2.07 -32.72 -69.54
CA ILE A 7 1.64 -31.65 -68.64
C ILE A 7 1.56 -30.35 -69.45
N SER A 8 0.39 -29.71 -69.47
CA SER A 8 0.20 -28.41 -70.13
C SER A 8 0.88 -27.29 -69.34
N PHE A 9 1.41 -26.27 -70.03
CA PHE A 9 1.99 -25.08 -69.41
C PHE A 9 1.03 -24.43 -68.38
N ILE A 10 -0.27 -24.49 -68.64
CA ILE A 10 -1.33 -23.99 -67.75
C ILE A 10 -1.37 -24.78 -66.44
N GLN A 11 -1.16 -26.10 -66.48
CA GLN A 11 -1.14 -26.95 -65.28
C GLN A 11 0.12 -26.69 -64.42
N ILE A 12 1.27 -26.42 -65.05
CA ILE A 12 2.49 -26.02 -64.33
C ILE A 12 2.29 -24.68 -63.63
N ALA A 13 1.72 -23.70 -64.35
CA ALA A 13 1.44 -22.38 -63.79
C ALA A 13 0.50 -22.45 -62.56
N LEU A 14 -0.55 -23.27 -62.62
CA LEU A 14 -1.48 -23.49 -61.49
C LEU A 14 -0.79 -24.12 -60.26
N LEU A 15 0.12 -25.08 -60.48
CA LEU A 15 0.90 -25.68 -59.40
C LEU A 15 1.91 -24.71 -58.77
N CYS A 16 2.53 -23.84 -59.57
CA CYS A 16 3.42 -22.80 -59.06
C CYS A 16 2.67 -21.76 -58.22
N VAL A 17 1.49 -21.31 -58.67
CA VAL A 17 0.66 -20.35 -57.92
C VAL A 17 0.18 -20.93 -56.60
N SER A 18 -0.27 -22.20 -56.58
CA SER A 18 -0.69 -22.85 -55.34
C SER A 18 0.48 -23.02 -54.35
N PHE A 19 1.67 -23.37 -54.85
CA PHE A 19 2.88 -23.46 -54.01
C PHE A 19 3.29 -22.10 -53.41
N ILE A 20 3.22 -21.02 -54.19
CA ILE A 20 3.50 -19.65 -53.72
C ILE A 20 2.48 -19.21 -52.65
N LEU A 21 1.19 -19.53 -52.84
CA LEU A 21 0.15 -19.20 -51.87
C LEU A 21 0.33 -19.99 -50.56
N VAL A 22 0.59 -21.31 -50.65
CA VAL A 22 0.80 -22.17 -49.46
C VAL A 22 2.03 -21.72 -48.67
N SER A 23 3.16 -21.46 -49.35
CA SER A 23 4.38 -20.98 -48.68
C SER A 23 4.21 -19.61 -48.03
N SER A 24 3.45 -18.71 -48.66
CA SER A 24 3.11 -17.40 -48.09
C SER A 24 2.25 -17.52 -46.83
N ILE A 25 1.26 -18.42 -46.82
CA ILE A 25 0.41 -18.69 -45.65
C ILE A 25 1.22 -19.25 -44.49
N SER A 26 2.12 -20.20 -44.74
CA SER A 26 3.01 -20.78 -43.72
C SER A 26 3.91 -19.71 -43.07
N LEU A 27 4.47 -18.80 -43.87
CA LEU A 27 5.32 -17.72 -43.37
C LEU A 27 4.55 -16.70 -42.52
N VAL A 28 3.28 -16.43 -42.85
CA VAL A 28 2.38 -15.58 -42.05
C VAL A 28 2.02 -16.28 -40.72
N GLN A 29 1.78 -17.60 -40.73
CA GLN A 29 1.53 -18.36 -39.51
C GLN A 29 2.74 -18.37 -38.58
N GLU A 30 3.95 -18.60 -39.08
CA GLU A 30 5.17 -18.56 -38.27
C GLU A 30 5.40 -17.20 -37.62
N LYS A 31 5.20 -16.10 -38.37
CA LYS A 31 5.29 -14.74 -37.81
C LYS A 31 4.27 -14.50 -36.69
N ARG A 32 3.03 -14.98 -36.84
CA ARG A 32 2.01 -14.88 -35.79
C ARG A 32 2.41 -15.67 -34.54
N ILE A 33 2.87 -16.90 -34.70
CA ILE A 33 3.33 -17.75 -33.60
C ILE A 33 4.52 -17.10 -32.87
N PHE A 34 5.49 -16.57 -33.62
CA PHE A 34 6.63 -15.85 -33.06
C PHE A 34 6.21 -14.63 -32.25
N LEU A 35 5.31 -13.80 -32.79
CA LEU A 35 4.81 -12.61 -32.10
C LEU A 35 4.01 -12.97 -30.83
N GLN A 36 3.21 -14.03 -30.88
CA GLN A 36 2.46 -14.53 -29.74
C GLN A 36 3.40 -15.04 -28.64
N ASN A 37 4.40 -15.85 -29.01
CA ASN A 37 5.42 -16.35 -28.08
C ASN A 37 6.27 -15.21 -27.51
N TYR A 38 6.63 -14.22 -28.32
CA TYR A 38 7.34 -13.03 -27.87
C TYR A 38 6.52 -12.25 -26.83
N LYS A 39 5.22 -12.04 -27.09
CA LYS A 39 4.30 -11.36 -26.16
C LYS A 39 4.18 -12.12 -24.83
N ILE A 40 3.99 -13.43 -24.89
CA ILE A 40 3.91 -14.31 -23.69
C ILE A 40 5.21 -14.22 -22.86
N LYS A 41 6.37 -14.34 -23.52
CA LYS A 41 7.67 -14.28 -22.85
C LYS A 41 7.93 -12.91 -22.23
N LYS A 42 7.49 -11.85 -22.90
CA LYS A 42 7.55 -10.46 -22.41
C LYS A 42 6.66 -10.26 -21.18
N ASP A 43 5.43 -10.74 -21.19
CA ASP A 43 4.49 -10.65 -20.06
C ASP A 43 5.00 -11.42 -18.84
N ILE A 44 5.52 -12.64 -19.03
CA ILE A 44 6.15 -13.43 -17.96
C ILE A 44 7.34 -12.67 -17.35
N ARG A 45 8.19 -12.07 -18.19
CA ARG A 45 9.36 -11.31 -17.73
C ARG A 45 8.95 -10.10 -16.89
N TYR A 46 7.96 -9.32 -17.31
CA TYR A 46 7.47 -8.17 -16.52
C TYR A 46 6.77 -8.61 -15.22
N GLY A 47 6.02 -9.72 -15.26
CA GLY A 47 5.44 -10.32 -14.06
C GLY A 47 6.49 -10.75 -13.03
N LEU A 48 7.60 -11.34 -13.50
CA LEU A 48 8.71 -11.73 -12.63
C LEU A 48 9.47 -10.51 -12.07
N LEU A 49 9.76 -9.52 -12.92
CA LEU A 49 10.46 -8.30 -12.51
C LEU A 49 9.65 -7.49 -11.49
N SER A 50 8.35 -7.35 -11.68
CA SER A 50 7.49 -6.65 -10.71
C SER A 50 7.44 -7.37 -9.35
N LYS A 51 7.43 -8.71 -9.33
CA LYS A 51 7.57 -9.50 -8.09
C LYS A 51 8.94 -9.32 -7.42
N ILE A 52 10.04 -9.35 -8.19
CA ILE A 52 11.39 -9.15 -7.63
C ILE A 52 11.54 -7.73 -7.05
N LEU A 53 11.06 -6.71 -7.76
CA LEU A 53 11.11 -5.32 -7.32
C LEU A 53 10.29 -5.09 -6.05
N THR A 54 9.08 -5.67 -5.97
CA THR A 54 8.25 -5.60 -4.76
C THR A 54 8.92 -6.30 -3.58
N ASN A 55 9.48 -7.50 -3.76
CA ASN A 55 10.23 -8.20 -2.71
C ASN A 55 11.45 -7.41 -2.22
N ASN A 56 12.23 -6.82 -3.12
CA ASN A 56 13.37 -5.97 -2.74
C ASN A 56 12.93 -4.70 -1.99
N ALA A 57 11.81 -4.10 -2.40
CA ALA A 57 11.23 -2.97 -1.69
C ALA A 57 10.73 -3.37 -0.28
N ILE A 58 10.12 -4.55 -0.15
CA ILE A 58 9.68 -5.12 1.13
C ILE A 58 10.90 -5.36 2.03
N LEU A 59 11.97 -5.98 1.53
CA LEU A 59 13.20 -6.23 2.29
C LEU A 59 13.90 -4.93 2.70
N LYS A 60 13.99 -3.94 1.80
CA LYS A 60 14.53 -2.61 2.14
C LYS A 60 13.68 -1.91 3.21
N ARG A 61 12.34 -2.01 3.12
CA ARG A 61 11.42 -1.47 4.13
C ARG A 61 11.55 -2.19 5.46
N ALA A 62 11.66 -3.52 5.45
CA ALA A 62 11.88 -4.32 6.65
C ALA A 62 13.21 -3.98 7.32
N ARG A 63 14.29 -3.80 6.55
CA ARG A 63 15.59 -3.34 7.08
C ARG A 63 15.51 -1.93 7.65
N ARG A 64 14.82 -1.01 6.99
CA ARG A 64 14.60 0.36 7.50
C ARG A 64 13.73 0.36 8.76
N SER A 65 12.64 -0.39 8.79
CA SER A 65 11.80 -0.50 9.97
C SER A 65 12.55 -1.16 11.12
N HIS A 66 13.47 -2.09 10.85
CA HIS A 66 14.33 -2.69 11.85
C HIS A 66 15.37 -1.71 12.40
N LYS A 67 16.03 -0.92 11.55
CA LYS A 67 16.92 0.17 12.01
C LYS A 67 16.16 1.20 12.85
N VAL A 68 14.93 1.53 12.44
CA VAL A 68 14.05 2.46 13.17
C VAL A 68 13.50 1.85 14.47
N SER A 69 13.23 0.54 14.52
CA SER A 69 12.80 -0.10 15.77
C SER A 69 13.88 -0.05 16.85
N ASN A 70 15.14 -0.02 16.44
CA ASN A 70 16.30 0.10 17.33
C ASN A 70 16.57 1.55 17.76
N ALA A 71 15.94 2.56 17.12
CA ALA A 71 16.03 3.93 17.59
C ALA A 71 15.29 4.04 18.94
N VAL A 72 16.08 4.27 19.99
CA VAL A 72 15.60 4.31 21.38
C VAL A 72 14.84 5.61 21.67
N THR A 73 15.26 6.71 21.03
CA THR A 73 14.71 8.05 21.26
C THR A 73 14.15 8.65 19.98
N PRO A 74 13.01 9.37 20.07
CA PRO A 74 12.48 10.11 18.93
C PRO A 74 13.32 11.35 18.65
N SER A 75 13.50 11.70 17.38
CA SER A 75 14.20 12.91 16.95
C SER A 75 13.40 14.18 17.24
N ASN A 76 12.08 14.08 17.26
CA ASN A 76 11.17 15.16 17.61
C ASN A 76 9.86 14.56 18.14
N SER A 77 9.09 15.32 18.93
CA SER A 77 7.75 14.93 19.33
C SER A 77 6.81 16.12 19.38
N ARG A 78 5.52 15.90 19.10
CA ARG A 78 4.49 16.93 19.16
C ARG A 78 3.26 16.43 19.92
N LEU A 79 2.63 17.30 20.69
CA LEU A 79 1.33 17.03 21.29
C LEU A 79 0.24 17.26 20.25
N VAL A 80 -0.57 16.25 19.98
CA VAL A 80 -1.56 16.30 18.92
C VAL A 80 -2.89 15.66 19.33
N ARG A 81 -3.93 16.01 18.56
CA ARG A 81 -5.16 15.23 18.46
C ARG A 81 -5.40 14.88 17.00
N LEU A 82 -5.79 13.64 16.73
CA LEU A 82 -6.10 13.15 15.39
C LEU A 82 -7.62 13.02 15.24
N GLN A 83 -8.23 13.92 14.48
CA GLN A 83 -9.66 13.90 14.22
C GLN A 83 -9.95 13.16 12.91
N SER A 84 -10.77 12.11 12.95
CA SER A 84 -11.10 11.34 11.75
C SER A 84 -11.96 12.17 10.79
N LYS A 85 -11.60 12.14 9.50
CA LYS A 85 -12.40 12.76 8.45
C LYS A 85 -13.79 12.10 8.27
N ALA A 86 -13.90 10.79 8.53
CA ALA A 86 -15.14 10.06 8.30
C ALA A 86 -16.23 10.30 9.35
N SER A 87 -15.85 10.57 10.59
CA SER A 87 -16.76 10.68 11.74
C SER A 87 -16.64 11.99 12.51
N LEU A 88 -15.62 12.81 12.26
CA LEU A 88 -15.21 13.95 13.10
C LEU A 88 -14.85 13.56 14.55
N SER A 89 -14.77 12.27 14.85
CA SER A 89 -14.37 11.77 16.16
C SER A 89 -12.86 11.84 16.33
N SER A 90 -12.40 12.14 17.54
CA SER A 90 -10.99 12.14 17.91
C SER A 90 -10.51 10.72 18.25
N LEU A 91 -9.38 10.32 17.68
CA LEU A 91 -8.75 9.04 17.97
C LEU A 91 -8.28 9.00 19.43
N GLY A 92 -8.72 7.97 20.17
CA GLY A 92 -8.36 7.77 21.57
C GLY A 92 -8.05 6.33 21.91
N VAL A 93 -7.49 6.15 23.11
CA VAL A 93 -7.09 4.85 23.64
C VAL A 93 -7.52 4.71 25.10
N PHE A 94 -8.28 3.65 25.37
CA PHE A 94 -8.64 3.27 26.73
C PHE A 94 -7.46 2.63 27.48
N LYS A 95 -7.48 2.63 28.82
CA LYS A 95 -6.41 2.03 29.64
C LYS A 95 -6.18 0.54 29.31
N ASN A 96 -7.22 -0.21 28.94
CA ASN A 96 -7.11 -1.61 28.52
C ASN A 96 -6.34 -1.79 27.18
N GLY A 97 -6.14 -0.73 26.40
CA GLY A 97 -5.42 -0.75 25.13
C GLY A 97 -6.33 -0.80 23.90
N SER A 98 -7.66 -0.78 24.08
CA SER A 98 -8.62 -0.64 22.99
C SER A 98 -8.56 0.76 22.39
N VAL A 99 -8.55 0.81 21.06
CA VAL A 99 -8.54 2.05 20.26
C VAL A 99 -9.98 2.39 19.85
N TYR A 100 -10.35 3.66 19.86
CA TYR A 100 -11.68 4.13 19.47
C TYR A 100 -11.64 5.56 18.91
N GLY A 101 -12.76 6.00 18.34
CA GLY A 101 -13.03 7.39 17.99
C GLY A 101 -14.06 7.98 18.95
N GLY A 102 -13.64 8.94 19.78
CA GLY A 102 -14.49 9.66 20.73
C GLY A 102 -15.00 10.98 20.16
N PHE A 103 -16.26 11.33 20.44
CA PHE A 103 -16.86 12.58 19.97
C PHE A 103 -16.69 13.75 20.96
N SER A 104 -16.22 13.47 22.18
CA SER A 104 -16.01 14.51 23.17
C SER A 104 -14.78 15.36 22.84
N ILE A 105 -14.98 16.68 22.75
CA ILE A 105 -13.91 17.64 22.45
C ILE A 105 -12.85 17.71 23.55
N ASN A 106 -13.17 17.34 24.79
CA ASN A 106 -12.23 17.36 25.91
C ASN A 106 -11.84 15.95 26.36
N ASP A 107 -11.94 14.97 25.46
CA ASP A 107 -11.52 13.61 25.77
C ASP A 107 -10.01 13.54 26.03
N LYS A 108 -9.66 13.28 27.29
CA LYS A 108 -8.28 13.12 27.79
C LYS A 108 -7.61 11.87 27.24
N HIS A 109 -8.39 10.86 26.82
CA HIS A 109 -7.88 9.64 26.20
C HIS A 109 -7.53 9.83 24.72
N ALA A 110 -7.98 10.93 24.12
CA ALA A 110 -7.65 11.34 22.76
C ALA A 110 -6.44 12.30 22.67
N LEU A 111 -5.74 12.51 23.79
CA LEU A 111 -4.50 13.27 23.82
C LEU A 111 -3.32 12.37 23.45
N LEU A 112 -2.68 12.70 22.34
CA LEU A 112 -1.63 11.87 21.73
C LEU A 112 -0.32 12.64 21.67
N LYS A 113 0.79 11.93 21.76
CA LYS A 113 2.12 12.43 21.40
C LYS A 113 2.57 11.73 20.13
N LEU A 114 2.80 12.51 19.08
CA LEU A 114 3.35 12.04 17.82
C LEU A 114 4.86 12.11 17.90
N GLU A 115 5.53 10.97 17.88
CA GLU A 115 6.99 10.86 18.02
C GLU A 115 7.62 10.51 16.67
N VAL A 116 8.58 11.31 16.21
CA VAL A 116 9.24 11.17 14.90
C VAL A 116 10.52 10.37 15.05
N TYR A 117 10.68 9.30 14.27
CA TYR A 117 11.86 8.42 14.29
C TYR A 117 12.61 8.38 12.95
N GLY A 118 12.20 9.18 11.98
CA GLY A 118 12.82 9.31 10.67
C GLY A 118 11.91 10.05 9.70
N THR A 119 12.34 10.22 8.45
CA THR A 119 11.56 10.91 7.42
C THR A 119 10.19 10.25 7.27
N SER A 120 9.14 10.96 7.71
CA SER A 120 7.75 10.49 7.70
C SER A 120 7.49 9.22 8.52
N ILE A 121 8.37 8.84 9.45
CA ILE A 121 8.17 7.66 10.29
C ILE A 121 7.86 8.10 11.70
N VAL A 122 6.73 7.65 12.23
CA VAL A 122 6.22 8.08 13.52
C VAL A 122 5.75 6.91 14.38
N ARG A 123 5.80 7.11 15.70
CA ARG A 123 4.98 6.37 16.68
C ARG A 123 3.92 7.33 17.23
N ILE A 124 2.79 6.76 17.61
CA ILE A 124 1.67 7.53 18.18
C ILE A 124 1.46 7.03 19.61
N LEU A 125 1.89 7.80 20.60
CA LEU A 125 1.74 7.49 22.02
C LEU A 125 0.44 8.08 22.55
N ALA A 126 -0.46 7.25 23.06
CA ALA A 126 -1.62 7.73 23.82
C ALA A 126 -1.19 8.06 25.26
N LEU A 127 -1.15 9.35 25.62
CA LEU A 127 -0.55 9.81 26.86
C LEU A 127 -1.26 9.27 28.11
N LYS A 128 -2.60 9.27 28.10
CA LYS A 128 -3.38 8.80 29.26
C LYS A 128 -3.24 7.30 29.49
N ALA A 129 -3.16 6.51 28.41
CA ALA A 129 -3.01 5.06 28.47
C ALA A 129 -1.53 4.62 28.60
N LYS A 130 -0.58 5.53 28.33
CA LYS A 130 0.87 5.28 28.23
C LYS A 130 1.20 4.15 27.24
N LYS A 131 0.43 4.01 26.16
CA LYS A 131 0.55 2.92 25.17
C LYS A 131 0.68 3.48 23.76
N TYR A 132 1.51 2.84 22.95
CA TYR A 132 1.66 3.16 21.54
C TYR A 132 0.57 2.49 20.70
N ILE A 133 -0.07 3.27 19.84
CA ILE A 133 -1.04 2.77 18.87
C ILE A 133 -0.28 2.00 17.79
N GLY A 134 -0.71 0.77 17.56
CA GLY A 134 -0.18 -0.09 16.53
C GLY A 134 -1.26 -1.00 15.95
N MET A 135 -0.80 -1.98 15.19
CA MET A 135 -1.67 -2.96 14.56
C MET A 135 -1.15 -4.37 14.82
N ASN A 136 -2.05 -5.30 15.09
CA ASN A 136 -1.68 -6.70 15.20
C ASN A 136 -1.64 -7.40 13.82
N LYS A 137 -1.12 -8.63 13.79
CA LYS A 137 -0.97 -9.43 12.56
C LYS A 137 -2.28 -9.65 11.78
N ARG A 138 -3.44 -9.55 12.45
CA ARG A 138 -4.78 -9.70 11.84
C ARG A 138 -5.36 -8.36 11.36
N GLY A 139 -4.57 -7.28 11.38
CA GLY A 139 -5.00 -5.94 10.99
C GLY A 139 -5.84 -5.19 12.03
N ARG A 140 -6.02 -5.73 13.25
CA ARG A 140 -6.80 -5.03 14.29
C ARG A 140 -5.93 -3.97 14.96
N LEU A 141 -6.47 -2.76 15.11
CA LEU A 141 -5.86 -1.69 15.87
C LEU A 141 -5.84 -2.04 17.36
N CYS A 142 -4.72 -1.79 18.00
CA CYS A 142 -4.52 -2.01 19.43
C CYS A 142 -3.40 -1.11 19.94
N ALA A 143 -3.43 -0.76 21.23
CA ALA A 143 -2.34 -0.05 21.87
C ALA A 143 -1.54 -0.95 22.80
N THR A 144 -0.22 -0.84 22.79
CA THR A 144 0.69 -1.66 23.61
C THR A 144 1.78 -0.83 24.27
N LEU A 145 2.30 -1.33 25.39
CA LEU A 145 3.47 -0.76 26.06
C LEU A 145 4.77 -1.06 25.30
N LYS A 146 4.78 -2.12 24.48
CA LYS A 146 5.98 -2.57 23.79
C LYS A 146 6.31 -1.65 22.61
N ASN A 147 7.55 -1.18 22.57
CA ASN A 147 8.12 -0.50 21.42
C ASN A 147 8.51 -1.54 20.37
N ASP A 148 7.71 -1.69 19.32
CA ASP A 148 7.90 -2.70 18.28
C ASP A 148 7.51 -2.13 16.91
N THR A 149 8.10 -2.63 15.84
CA THR A 149 7.79 -2.31 14.44
C THR A 149 6.29 -2.22 14.10
N ARG A 150 5.44 -2.96 14.81
CA ARG A 150 3.96 -2.94 14.69
C ARG A 150 3.30 -1.62 15.07
N ASN A 151 4.02 -0.74 15.79
CA ASN A 151 3.57 0.59 16.19
C ASN A 151 4.25 1.72 15.40
N LEU A 152 5.00 1.37 14.35
CA LEU A 152 5.59 2.32 13.42
C LEU A 152 4.65 2.59 12.24
N TRP A 153 4.41 3.87 12.02
CA TRP A 153 3.57 4.36 10.94
C TRP A 153 4.40 5.22 9.99
N ARG A 154 4.10 5.11 8.70
CA ARG A 154 4.47 6.13 7.72
C ARG A 154 3.37 7.19 7.72
N GLU A 155 3.68 8.39 8.17
CA GLU A 155 2.82 9.56 8.05
C GLU A 155 2.91 10.12 6.62
N VAL A 156 1.79 10.37 5.99
CA VAL A 156 1.72 11.02 4.67
C VAL A 156 0.77 12.19 4.76
N HIS A 157 1.21 13.36 4.33
CA HIS A 157 0.34 14.51 4.09
C HIS A 157 -0.28 14.34 2.70
N GLU A 158 -1.58 14.09 2.65
CA GLU A 158 -2.32 13.89 1.41
C GLU A 158 -2.58 15.23 0.71
N GLN A 159 -2.92 15.19 -0.58
CA GLN A 159 -3.20 16.39 -1.38
C GLN A 159 -4.41 17.22 -0.91
N ASN A 160 -5.23 16.66 -0.03
CA ASN A 160 -6.43 17.30 0.51
C ASN A 160 -6.23 17.82 1.94
N ASP A 161 -4.98 17.98 2.36
CA ASP A 161 -4.54 18.48 3.67
C ASP A 161 -4.85 17.57 4.88
N PHE A 162 -5.32 16.34 4.62
CA PHE A 162 -5.43 15.32 5.66
C PHE A 162 -4.17 14.48 5.74
N PHE A 163 -3.92 13.91 6.92
CA PHE A 163 -2.84 12.96 7.13
C PHE A 163 -3.37 11.53 7.07
N THR A 164 -2.58 10.63 6.48
CA THR A 164 -2.76 9.19 6.61
C THR A 164 -1.59 8.56 7.36
N TYR A 165 -1.88 7.46 8.06
CA TYR A 165 -0.88 6.71 8.81
C TYR A 165 -0.88 5.27 8.32
N GLN A 166 0.15 4.93 7.56
CA GLN A 166 0.32 3.65 6.90
C GLN A 166 1.21 2.73 7.74
N SER A 167 0.75 1.52 8.01
CA SER A 167 1.54 0.49 8.70
C SER A 167 2.80 0.16 7.90
N LEU A 168 3.96 0.26 8.53
CA LEU A 168 5.24 -0.10 7.91
C LEU A 168 5.45 -1.61 7.80
N TYR A 169 4.76 -2.40 8.64
CA TYR A 169 4.94 -3.84 8.75
C TYR A 169 3.84 -4.64 8.05
N HIS A 170 2.61 -4.12 8.01
CA HIS A 170 1.45 -4.85 7.50
C HIS A 170 1.02 -4.35 6.12
N PHE A 171 1.06 -5.25 5.14
CA PHE A 171 0.64 -5.00 3.77
C PHE A 171 0.14 -6.32 3.15
N THR A 172 -0.55 -6.20 2.03
CA THR A 172 -0.99 -7.32 1.20
C THR A 172 -0.38 -7.20 -0.19
N ASN A 173 -0.06 -8.34 -0.81
CA ASN A 173 0.40 -8.40 -2.20
C ASN A 173 -0.74 -8.15 -3.20
N ASN A 174 -1.98 -7.95 -2.72
CA ASN A 174 -3.09 -7.54 -3.56
C ASN A 174 -2.88 -6.10 -4.05
N THR A 175 -2.78 -5.94 -5.37
CA THR A 175 -2.52 -4.69 -6.09
C THR A 175 -3.50 -3.57 -5.74
N HIS A 176 -4.73 -3.89 -5.36
CA HIS A 176 -5.78 -2.89 -5.05
C HIS A 176 -5.84 -2.46 -3.58
N ARG A 177 -5.17 -3.17 -2.67
CA ARG A 177 -5.22 -2.89 -1.23
C ARG A 177 -3.90 -2.33 -0.72
N GLY A 178 -2.78 -2.91 -1.17
CA GLY A 178 -1.45 -2.45 -0.78
C GLY A 178 -1.24 -2.50 0.73
N HIS A 179 -1.13 -1.34 1.37
CA HIS A 179 -0.78 -1.24 2.80
C HIS A 179 -1.99 -1.11 3.71
N PHE A 180 -1.81 -1.47 4.98
CA PHE A 180 -2.85 -1.25 5.99
C PHE A 180 -2.73 0.15 6.58
N PHE A 181 -3.87 0.77 6.86
CA PHE A 181 -3.94 2.12 7.40
C PHE A 181 -4.55 2.14 8.80
N LEU A 182 -4.10 3.08 9.62
CA LEU A 182 -4.86 3.53 10.78
C LEU A 182 -6.19 4.08 10.29
N ALA A 183 -7.31 3.61 10.84
CA ALA A 183 -8.62 4.05 10.36
C ALA A 183 -9.71 3.93 11.41
N ILE A 184 -10.60 4.92 11.44
CA ILE A 184 -11.80 4.99 12.28
C ILE A 184 -13.04 5.08 11.36
N SER A 185 -14.04 4.25 11.62
CA SER A 185 -15.31 4.26 10.87
C SER A 185 -16.15 5.50 11.19
N ARG A 186 -17.20 5.73 10.40
CA ARG A 186 -18.19 6.78 10.66
C ARG A 186 -18.86 6.64 12.03
N SER A 187 -18.99 5.41 12.54
CA SER A 187 -19.53 5.11 13.88
C SER A 187 -18.52 5.35 15.03
N GLY A 188 -17.29 5.77 14.74
CA GLY A 188 -16.23 5.91 15.74
C GLY A 188 -15.53 4.59 16.10
N SER A 189 -15.87 3.48 15.45
CA SER A 189 -15.23 2.18 15.71
C SER A 189 -13.91 2.03 14.93
N PRO A 190 -12.88 1.39 15.49
CA PRO A 190 -11.65 1.12 14.75
C PRO A 190 -11.89 0.18 13.57
N ARG A 191 -11.39 0.52 12.38
CA ARG A 191 -11.43 -0.38 11.22
C ARG A 191 -10.27 -1.36 11.25
N ASN A 192 -10.50 -2.54 10.67
CA ASN A 192 -9.45 -3.50 10.43
C ASN A 192 -8.60 -3.05 9.23
N GLY A 193 -7.27 -3.07 9.36
CA GLY A 193 -6.33 -2.75 8.29
C GLY A 193 -6.56 -3.53 6.99
N ASN A 194 -7.02 -4.79 7.10
CA ASN A 194 -7.37 -5.63 5.94
C ASN A 194 -8.50 -5.04 5.08
N SER A 195 -9.36 -4.19 5.66
CA SER A 195 -10.46 -3.52 4.97
C SER A 195 -10.19 -2.05 4.69
N THR A 196 -8.95 -1.59 4.87
CA THR A 196 -8.52 -0.24 4.48
C THR A 196 -7.93 -0.21 3.09
N LYS A 197 -8.06 0.94 2.42
CA LYS A 197 -7.51 1.24 1.09
C LYS A 197 -7.04 2.69 1.08
N PRO A 198 -6.08 3.04 0.20
CA PRO A 198 -5.72 4.43 -0.05
C PRO A 198 -6.95 5.29 -0.39
N GLY A 199 -6.96 6.55 0.02
CA GLY A 199 -8.03 7.50 -0.29
C GLY A 199 -9.33 7.34 0.52
N MET A 200 -9.49 6.29 1.33
CA MET A 200 -10.70 6.15 2.17
C MET A 200 -10.77 7.24 3.24
N ASN A 201 -11.91 7.93 3.35
CA ASN A 201 -12.14 8.96 4.38
C ASN A 201 -11.88 8.44 5.80
N SER A 202 -12.16 7.16 6.08
CA SER A 202 -11.92 6.57 7.40
C SER A 202 -10.45 6.47 7.78
N ALA A 203 -9.54 6.50 6.80
CA ALA A 203 -8.09 6.42 7.00
C ALA A 203 -7.41 7.80 7.05
N GLN A 204 -8.18 8.88 6.83
CA GLN A 204 -7.70 10.26 6.80
C GLN A 204 -8.02 10.97 8.12
N PHE A 205 -7.06 11.72 8.63
CA PHE A 205 -7.16 12.44 9.88
C PHE A 205 -6.71 13.89 9.72
N LEU A 206 -7.48 14.82 10.28
CA LEU A 206 -7.01 16.17 10.54
C LEU A 206 -6.11 16.10 11.78
N ARG A 207 -4.86 16.57 11.65
CA ARG A 207 -3.92 16.66 12.76
C ARG A 207 -4.02 18.05 13.39
N ILE A 208 -4.44 18.09 14.64
CA ILE A 208 -4.53 19.33 15.42
C ILE A 208 -3.30 19.38 16.33
N ASP A 209 -2.35 20.26 16.02
CA ASP A 209 -1.10 20.44 16.76
C ASP A 209 -1.35 21.32 18.00
N LEU A 210 -1.30 20.73 19.20
CA LEU A 210 -1.67 21.39 20.45
C LEU A 210 -0.55 22.25 21.04
N ASP A 211 0.70 21.99 20.68
CA ASP A 211 1.85 22.81 21.09
C ASP A 211 1.77 24.24 20.52
N SER A 212 1.14 24.38 19.34
CA SER A 212 0.97 25.67 18.65
C SER A 212 -0.17 26.51 19.25
N LEU A 213 -1.18 25.88 19.86
CA LEU A 213 -2.34 26.55 20.44
C LEU A 213 -2.03 27.24 21.78
N GLY A 214 -0.95 26.85 22.45
CA GLY A 214 -0.48 27.48 23.70
C GLY A 214 0.32 28.77 23.51
N GLN A 215 0.95 28.95 22.34
CA GLN A 215 1.80 30.12 22.04
C GLN A 215 1.00 31.41 21.78
N ASN A 216 -0.31 31.30 21.49
CA ASN A 216 -1.20 32.44 21.23
C ASN A 216 -1.93 32.96 22.47
N LYS A 217 -1.64 32.44 23.68
CA LYS A 217 -2.25 32.94 24.94
C LYS A 217 -1.32 33.83 25.78
N THR A 218 -0.12 34.13 25.28
CA THR A 218 0.91 34.93 25.96
C THR A 218 1.43 36.08 25.09
N LYS A 219 0.54 36.71 24.31
CA LYS A 219 0.76 38.03 23.73
C LYS A 219 -0.43 38.92 24.01
#